data_AF-A0A6H2H4S7-F1
#
_entry.id   AF-A0A6H2H4S7-F1
#
_cell.length_a   1.000
_cell.length_b   1.000
_cell.length_c   1.000
_cell.angle_alpha   90.00
_cell.angle_beta   90.00
_cell.angle_gamma   90.00
#
_symmetry.space_group_name_H-M   'P 1'
#
loop_
_entity.id
_entity.type
_entity.pdbx_description
1 polymer ?
#
loop_
_entity_poly.entity_id
_entity_poly.type
_entity_poly.pdbx_seq_one_letter_code
_entity_poly.pdbx_strand_id
1 'polypeptide(L)'
;MQIKVLGSYSIGAGMTVSRLNQEDQLQDLHRRLKGMPSYMYLSAREQKLETVAHAYLEPDKHPLGTKAQLAAIPTRGHDLEDDRLLRELRGKLEKVIEARAGRIGDYDAVLERMAKLQRLQAELEQLDETMRLAEEQQEGYGSLIRLYYVEKRTAEACAMELCISRPTFFRWKPQAARLFLRIREWQRD
;
A
#
# COMPACT_ATOMS: atom_id res chain seq x y z
N MET A 1 -32.59 -21.26 9.70
CA MET A 1 -33.04 -19.94 10.20
C MET A 1 -31.93 -19.34 11.05
N GLN A 2 -31.33 -18.22 10.60
CA GLN A 2 -30.67 -17.27 11.50
C GLN A 2 -30.87 -15.87 10.90
N ILE A 3 -31.69 -15.10 11.60
CA ILE A 3 -32.03 -13.72 11.30
C ILE A 3 -30.76 -12.89 11.50
N LYS A 4 -30.17 -12.39 10.41
CA LYS A 4 -29.12 -11.36 10.47
C LYS A 4 -29.77 -10.10 11.04
N VAL A 5 -29.50 -9.83 12.32
CA VAL A 5 -29.88 -8.58 13.00
C VAL A 5 -29.30 -7.41 12.20
N LEU A 6 -30.19 -6.62 11.60
CA LEU A 6 -29.89 -5.49 10.74
C LEU A 6 -29.45 -4.30 11.61
N GLY A 7 -28.16 -3.95 11.57
CA GLY A 7 -27.69 -2.68 12.13
C GLY A 7 -27.82 -1.57 11.09
N SER A 8 -28.80 -0.68 11.26
CA SER A 8 -28.88 0.61 10.55
C SER A 8 -28.03 1.65 11.29
N TYR A 9 -27.25 2.44 10.56
CA TYR A 9 -26.56 3.62 11.11
C TYR A 9 -27.30 4.88 10.69
N SER A 10 -27.56 5.77 11.66
CA SER A 10 -28.13 7.10 11.41
C SER A 10 -27.02 8.05 10.97
N ILE A 11 -27.21 8.76 9.86
CA ILE A 11 -26.24 9.70 9.27
C ILE A 11 -26.61 11.16 9.59
N GLY A 12 -27.68 11.38 10.35
CA GLY A 12 -28.23 12.72 10.62
C GLY A 12 -29.57 12.94 9.92
N ALA A 13 -30.37 13.88 10.43
CA ALA A 13 -31.69 14.26 9.92
C ALA A 13 -32.67 13.09 9.66
N GLY A 14 -32.55 11.99 10.41
CA GLY A 14 -33.43 10.82 10.28
C GLY A 14 -33.07 9.85 9.14
N MET A 15 -31.97 10.08 8.40
CA MET A 15 -31.53 9.16 7.34
C MET A 15 -30.76 7.97 7.90
N THR A 16 -31.05 6.77 7.37
CA THR A 16 -30.38 5.53 7.76
C THR A 16 -29.81 4.79 6.57
N VAL A 17 -28.66 4.14 6.74
CA VAL A 17 -28.03 3.27 5.74
C VAL A 17 -27.88 1.85 6.28
N SER A 18 -28.26 0.86 5.46
CA SER A 18 -28.36 -0.56 5.82
C SER A 18 -27.11 -1.33 5.38
N ARG A 19 -26.47 -2.11 6.27
CA ARG A 19 -25.13 -2.75 6.16
C ARG A 19 -24.88 -3.87 5.11
N LEU A 20 -25.65 -4.01 4.04
CA LEU A 20 -25.52 -5.18 3.14
C LEU A 20 -24.33 -5.18 2.13
N ASN A 21 -23.60 -4.08 1.92
CA ASN A 21 -22.35 -4.03 1.14
C ASN A 21 -21.70 -2.63 1.29
N GLN A 22 -20.52 -2.51 1.89
CA GLN A 22 -19.95 -1.20 2.29
C GLN A 22 -19.56 -0.30 1.11
N GLU A 23 -19.07 -0.87 0.01
CA GLU A 23 -18.62 -0.08 -1.16
C GLU A 23 -19.79 0.48 -1.99
N ASP A 24 -20.85 -0.31 -2.20
CA ASP A 24 -22.05 0.13 -2.93
C ASP A 24 -22.83 1.22 -2.16
N GLN A 25 -22.84 1.16 -0.82
CA GLN A 25 -23.60 2.09 0.02
C GLN A 25 -23.09 3.53 -0.02
N LEU A 26 -21.77 3.70 -0.03
CA LEU A 26 -21.18 5.04 -0.08
C LEU A 26 -21.45 5.70 -1.43
N GLN A 27 -21.41 4.92 -2.52
CA GLN A 27 -21.76 5.41 -3.85
C GLN A 27 -23.26 5.70 -3.99
N ASP A 28 -24.12 4.87 -3.44
CA ASP A 28 -25.57 5.07 -3.45
C ASP A 28 -25.99 6.26 -2.58
N LEU A 29 -25.39 6.41 -1.40
CA LEU A 29 -25.57 7.59 -0.55
C LEU A 29 -25.10 8.85 -1.28
N HIS A 30 -23.90 8.82 -1.86
CA HIS A 30 -23.40 9.95 -2.64
C HIS A 30 -24.33 10.30 -3.81
N ARG A 31 -24.87 9.31 -4.54
CA ARG A 31 -25.86 9.54 -5.60
C ARG A 31 -27.15 10.18 -5.09
N ARG A 32 -27.62 9.80 -3.89
CA ARG A 32 -28.81 10.39 -3.27
C ARG A 32 -28.57 11.81 -2.77
N LEU A 33 -27.40 12.08 -2.20
CA LEU A 33 -27.03 13.41 -1.71
C LEU A 33 -26.72 14.38 -2.86
N LYS A 34 -26.22 13.87 -3.99
CA LYS A 34 -25.91 14.65 -5.19
C LYS A 34 -27.19 15.26 -5.78
N GLY A 35 -27.46 16.52 -5.45
CA GLY A 35 -28.62 17.28 -5.89
C GLY A 35 -29.61 17.64 -4.79
N MET A 36 -29.40 17.18 -3.55
CA MET A 36 -30.17 17.65 -2.40
C MET A 36 -29.51 18.89 -1.78
N PRO A 37 -30.30 19.88 -1.32
CA PRO A 37 -29.76 20.98 -0.53
C PRO A 37 -29.16 20.48 0.79
N SER A 38 -28.05 21.07 1.20
CA SER A 38 -27.30 20.61 2.38
C SER A 38 -28.10 20.65 3.68
N TYR A 39 -29.05 21.58 3.80
CA TYR A 39 -29.92 21.67 4.98
C TYR A 39 -30.83 20.47 5.21
N MET A 40 -31.06 19.63 4.19
CA MET A 40 -31.91 18.44 4.29
C MET A 40 -31.21 17.27 4.99
N TYR A 41 -29.88 17.28 5.03
CA TYR A 41 -29.09 16.16 5.54
C TYR A 41 -27.98 16.55 6.51
N LEU A 42 -27.61 17.82 6.57
CA LEU A 42 -26.68 18.36 7.55
C LEU A 42 -27.43 18.97 8.73
N SER A 43 -26.93 18.72 9.94
CA SER A 43 -27.36 19.46 11.13
C SER A 43 -26.95 20.94 11.04
N ALA A 44 -27.58 21.82 11.84
CA ALA A 44 -27.25 23.24 11.87
C ALA A 44 -25.75 23.51 12.15
N ARG A 45 -25.10 22.64 12.93
CA ARG A 45 -23.65 22.73 13.20
C ARG A 45 -22.81 22.32 12.00
N GLU A 46 -23.25 21.31 11.25
CA GLU A 46 -22.56 20.87 10.03
C GLU A 46 -22.74 21.85 8.87
N GLN A 47 -23.91 22.48 8.78
CA GLN A 47 -24.13 23.59 7.85
C GLN A 47 -23.18 24.76 8.15
N LYS A 48 -22.97 25.11 9.43
CA LYS A 48 -21.96 26.12 9.79
C LYS A 48 -20.54 25.73 9.35
N LEU A 49 -20.17 24.46 9.55
CA LEU A 49 -18.85 23.97 9.10
C LEU A 49 -18.72 23.98 7.58
N GLU A 50 -19.78 23.64 6.85
CA GLU A 50 -19.83 23.70 5.38
C GLU A 50 -19.67 25.15 4.89
N THR A 51 -20.37 26.11 5.50
CA THR A 51 -20.23 27.53 5.17
C THR A 51 -18.80 28.03 5.40
N VAL A 52 -18.20 27.69 6.55
CA VAL A 52 -16.79 28.04 6.84
C VAL A 52 -15.86 27.36 5.84
N ALA A 53 -16.06 26.08 5.54
CA ALA A 53 -15.25 25.37 4.55
C ALA A 53 -15.31 26.05 3.17
N HIS A 54 -16.49 26.45 2.70
CA HIS A 54 -16.66 27.17 1.45
C HIS A 54 -16.06 28.59 1.46
N ALA A 55 -16.01 29.26 2.60
CA ALA A 55 -15.39 30.58 2.72
C ALA A 55 -13.86 30.51 2.53
N TYR A 56 -13.23 29.43 3.00
CA TYR A 56 -11.76 29.27 2.95
C TYR A 56 -11.26 28.39 1.80
N LEU A 57 -12.08 27.49 1.26
CA LEU A 57 -11.78 26.71 0.06
C LEU A 57 -12.23 27.52 -1.16
N GLU A 58 -11.29 28.20 -1.80
CA GLU A 58 -11.57 28.97 -3.02
C GLU A 58 -12.35 28.12 -4.06
N PRO A 59 -13.48 28.63 -4.61
CA PRO A 59 -14.33 27.89 -5.56
C PRO A 59 -13.57 27.27 -6.73
N ASP A 60 -12.56 27.97 -7.23
CA ASP A 60 -11.77 27.56 -8.41
C ASP A 60 -10.61 26.60 -8.08
N LYS A 61 -10.27 26.45 -6.79
CA LYS A 61 -9.16 25.61 -6.32
C LYS A 61 -9.61 24.48 -5.41
N HIS A 62 -10.86 24.03 -5.49
CA HIS A 62 -11.36 22.91 -4.69
C HIS A 62 -10.45 21.68 -4.89
N PRO A 63 -9.53 21.42 -3.96
CA PRO A 63 -8.47 20.49 -4.23
C PRO A 63 -9.07 19.08 -4.17
N LEU A 64 -8.79 18.28 -5.20
CA LEU A 64 -9.33 16.93 -5.29
C LEU A 64 -8.61 16.04 -4.27
N GLY A 65 -9.37 15.51 -3.31
CA GLY A 65 -8.88 14.58 -2.29
C GLY A 65 -8.78 15.19 -0.89
N THR A 66 -9.05 14.37 0.13
CA THR A 66 -9.17 14.79 1.53
C THR A 66 -7.86 15.33 2.12
N LYS A 67 -6.70 14.84 1.67
CA LYS A 67 -5.38 15.37 2.08
C LYS A 67 -5.13 16.78 1.56
N ALA A 68 -5.49 17.03 0.31
CA ALA A 68 -5.29 18.32 -0.32
C ALA A 68 -6.29 19.36 0.23
N GLN A 69 -7.51 18.93 0.58
CA GLN A 69 -8.47 19.75 1.33
C GLN A 69 -7.95 20.12 2.71
N LEU A 70 -7.36 19.18 3.46
CA LEU A 70 -6.75 19.46 4.76
C LEU A 70 -5.63 20.52 4.66
N ALA A 71 -4.78 20.42 3.63
CA ALA A 71 -3.68 21.35 3.40
C ALA A 71 -4.15 22.76 2.99
N ALA A 72 -5.30 22.86 2.33
CA ALA A 72 -5.88 24.14 1.91
C ALA A 72 -6.59 24.89 3.05
N ILE A 73 -6.95 24.20 4.13
CA ILE A 73 -7.62 24.83 5.27
C ILE A 73 -6.58 25.57 6.15
N PRO A 74 -6.74 26.89 6.36
CA PRO A 74 -5.79 27.65 7.17
C PRO A 74 -5.82 27.22 8.64
N THR A 75 -4.67 27.38 9.31
CA THR A 75 -4.50 27.01 10.73
C THR A 75 -5.05 28.07 11.69
N ARG A 76 -5.29 29.29 11.21
CA ARG A 76 -5.92 30.39 11.94
C ARG A 76 -7.02 31.02 11.09
N GLY A 77 -8.17 31.25 11.71
CA GLY A 77 -9.31 31.95 11.13
C GLY A 77 -9.24 33.45 11.37
N HIS A 78 -10.23 34.16 10.83
CA HIS A 78 -10.35 35.61 10.99
C HIS A 78 -10.77 36.02 12.41
N ASP A 79 -11.47 35.15 13.14
CA ASP A 79 -11.87 35.38 14.54
C ASP A 79 -11.80 34.10 15.40
N LEU A 80 -12.17 34.23 16.69
CA LEU A 80 -12.13 33.13 17.66
C LEU A 80 -13.20 32.04 17.40
N GLU A 81 -14.29 32.35 16.71
CA GLU A 81 -15.34 31.39 16.37
C GLU A 81 -14.91 30.56 15.16
N ASP A 82 -14.39 31.22 14.13
CA ASP A 82 -13.76 30.61 12.97
C ASP A 82 -12.60 29.70 13.37
N ASP A 83 -11.74 30.14 14.29
CA ASP A 83 -10.64 29.32 14.82
C ASP A 83 -11.09 28.00 15.43
N ARG A 84 -12.27 27.99 16.07
CA ARG A 84 -12.86 26.77 16.65
C ARG A 84 -13.46 25.89 15.57
N LEU A 85 -14.16 26.49 14.61
CA LEU A 85 -14.78 25.78 13.49
C LEU A 85 -13.73 25.16 12.56
N LEU A 86 -12.64 25.87 12.26
CA LEU A 86 -11.51 25.36 11.47
C LEU A 86 -10.79 24.22 12.17
N ARG A 87 -10.59 24.30 13.49
CA ARG A 87 -10.04 23.18 14.27
C ARG A 87 -10.94 21.95 14.22
N GLU A 88 -12.25 22.14 14.36
CA GLU A 88 -13.22 21.04 14.25
C GLU A 88 -13.23 20.43 12.85
N LEU A 89 -13.21 21.26 11.80
CA LEU A 89 -13.16 20.85 10.39
C LEU A 89 -11.93 20.00 10.10
N ARG A 90 -10.74 20.48 10.52
CA ARG A 90 -9.48 19.75 10.38
C ARG A 90 -9.51 18.41 11.12
N GLY A 91 -9.99 18.39 12.36
CA GLY A 91 -10.10 17.14 13.12
C GLY A 91 -11.07 16.13 12.49
N LYS A 92 -12.14 16.58 11.83
CA LYS A 92 -13.04 15.71 11.07
C LYS A 92 -12.37 15.16 9.81
N LEU A 93 -11.63 15.98 9.07
CA LEU A 93 -10.88 15.54 7.89
C LEU A 93 -9.75 14.58 8.25
N GLU A 94 -9.01 14.84 9.34
CA GLU A 94 -7.99 13.96 9.88
C GLU A 94 -8.59 12.58 10.21
N LYS A 95 -9.74 12.52 10.87
CA LYS A 95 -10.45 11.25 11.14
C LYS A 95 -10.88 10.52 9.87
N VAL A 96 -11.34 11.24 8.84
CA VAL A 96 -11.71 10.63 7.54
C VAL A 96 -10.48 10.12 6.82
N ILE A 97 -9.36 10.85 6.86
CA ILE A 97 -8.07 10.40 6.34
C ILE A 97 -7.68 9.13 7.09
N GLU A 98 -7.59 9.14 8.42
CA GLU A 98 -7.26 7.96 9.23
C GLU A 98 -8.15 6.75 8.94
N ALA A 99 -9.47 6.95 8.78
CA ALA A 99 -10.41 5.88 8.49
C ALA A 99 -10.23 5.26 7.09
N ARG A 100 -9.84 6.06 6.09
CA ARG A 100 -9.57 5.59 4.72
C ARG A 100 -8.16 5.05 4.55
N ALA A 101 -7.24 5.54 5.36
CA ALA A 101 -5.82 5.42 5.17
C ALA A 101 -5.21 4.31 6.07
N GLY A 102 -5.89 3.90 7.14
CA GLY A 102 -5.21 3.29 8.29
C GLY A 102 -4.52 4.38 9.12
N ARG A 103 -4.12 4.09 10.37
CA ARG A 103 -3.52 5.12 11.25
C ARG A 103 -2.34 5.77 10.54
N ILE A 104 -2.16 7.07 10.71
CA ILE A 104 -1.08 7.83 10.06
C ILE A 104 0.32 7.25 10.39
N GLY A 105 0.49 6.61 11.56
CA GLY A 105 1.72 5.88 11.91
C GLY A 105 1.97 4.55 11.19
N ASP A 106 0.94 3.97 10.53
CA ASP A 106 1.09 2.75 9.74
C ASP A 106 1.70 3.03 8.37
N TYR A 107 1.69 4.29 7.90
CA TYR A 107 2.25 4.69 6.60
C TYR A 107 3.76 4.55 6.54
N ASP A 108 4.47 5.03 7.55
CA ASP A 108 5.93 4.92 7.60
C ASP A 108 6.34 3.44 7.70
N ALA A 109 5.59 2.64 8.44
CA ALA A 109 5.80 1.19 8.50
C ALA A 109 5.54 0.50 7.16
N VAL A 110 4.51 0.94 6.41
CA VAL A 110 4.24 0.44 5.06
C VAL A 110 5.32 0.89 4.07
N LEU A 111 5.77 2.14 4.12
CA LEU A 111 6.84 2.67 3.28
C LEU A 111 8.16 1.94 3.55
N GLU A 112 8.53 1.73 4.81
CA GLU A 112 9.69 0.93 5.19
C GLU A 112 9.57 -0.52 4.69
N ARG A 113 8.38 -1.12 4.82
CA ARG A 113 8.12 -2.46 4.28
C ARG A 113 8.24 -2.50 2.76
N MET A 114 7.74 -1.48 2.06
CA MET A 114 7.86 -1.36 0.60
C MET A 114 9.32 -1.16 0.17
N ALA A 115 10.05 -0.27 0.83
CA ALA A 115 11.48 -0.05 0.57
C ALA A 115 12.28 -1.34 0.81
N LYS A 116 11.97 -2.07 1.89
CA LYS A 116 12.57 -3.38 2.16
C LYS A 116 12.24 -4.40 1.07
N LEU A 117 10.99 -4.47 0.61
CA LEU A 117 10.59 -5.37 -0.48
C LEU A 117 11.30 -5.03 -1.78
N GLN A 118 11.44 -3.74 -2.12
CA GLN A 118 12.18 -3.30 -3.31
C GLN A 118 13.66 -3.69 -3.23
N ARG A 119 14.31 -3.52 -2.07
CA ARG A 119 15.69 -3.97 -1.86
C ARG A 119 15.82 -5.48 -2.04
N LEU A 120 14.92 -6.26 -1.44
CA LEU A 120 14.93 -7.72 -1.58
C LEU A 120 14.69 -8.16 -3.03
N GLN A 121 13.82 -7.46 -3.77
CA GLN A 121 13.57 -7.74 -5.17
C GLN A 121 14.82 -7.46 -6.02
N ALA A 122 15.49 -6.33 -5.79
CA ALA A 122 16.75 -6.02 -6.46
C ALA A 122 17.86 -7.05 -6.13
N GLU A 123 17.94 -7.52 -4.89
CA GLU A 123 18.88 -8.58 -4.49
C GLU A 123 18.61 -9.91 -5.20
N LEU A 124 17.33 -10.27 -5.38
CA LEU A 124 16.92 -11.45 -6.13
C LEU A 124 17.28 -11.32 -7.61
N GLU A 125 16.97 -10.19 -8.23
CA GLU A 125 17.31 -9.92 -9.64
C GLU A 125 18.82 -10.01 -9.88
N GLN A 126 19.64 -9.44 -8.99
CA GLN A 126 21.09 -9.58 -9.04
C GLN A 126 21.56 -11.03 -8.91
N LEU A 127 20.93 -11.81 -8.02
CA LEU A 127 21.26 -13.21 -7.81
C LEU A 127 20.91 -14.06 -9.04
N ASP A 128 19.74 -13.84 -9.64
CA ASP A 128 19.33 -14.50 -10.88
C ASP A 128 20.25 -14.14 -12.05
N GLU A 129 20.63 -12.88 -12.19
CA GLU A 129 21.59 -12.48 -13.23
C GLU A 129 22.97 -13.11 -13.01
N THR A 130 23.46 -13.16 -11.77
CA THR A 130 24.74 -13.83 -11.46
C THR A 130 24.68 -15.31 -11.86
N MET A 131 23.59 -16.02 -11.55
CA MET A 131 23.42 -17.42 -11.94
C MET A 131 23.31 -17.58 -13.46
N ARG A 132 22.63 -16.65 -14.15
CA ARG A 132 22.55 -16.66 -15.61
C ARG A 132 23.93 -16.51 -16.25
N LEU A 133 24.74 -15.57 -15.79
CA LEU A 133 26.12 -15.38 -16.27
C LEU A 133 27.00 -16.60 -15.98
N ALA A 134 26.81 -17.25 -14.82
CA ALA A 134 27.54 -18.48 -14.50
C ALA A 134 27.16 -19.63 -15.46
N GLU A 135 25.88 -19.74 -15.84
CA GLU A 135 25.38 -20.70 -16.82
C GLU A 135 25.92 -20.41 -18.23
N GLU A 136 25.97 -19.14 -18.64
CA GLU A 136 26.50 -18.70 -19.94
C GLU A 136 28.00 -19.04 -20.08
N GLN A 137 28.78 -18.90 -18.99
CA GLN A 137 30.20 -19.27 -19.01
C GLN A 137 30.43 -20.77 -18.95
N GLN A 138 29.59 -21.51 -18.21
CA GLN A 138 29.65 -22.96 -18.17
C GLN A 138 28.27 -23.56 -17.92
N GLU A 139 27.83 -24.36 -18.89
CA GLU A 139 26.55 -25.06 -18.83
C GLU A 139 26.44 -25.93 -17.57
N GLY A 140 25.28 -25.84 -16.92
CA GLY A 140 24.94 -26.53 -15.69
C GLY A 140 25.42 -25.84 -14.41
N TYR A 141 26.27 -24.82 -14.46
CA TYR A 141 26.82 -24.19 -13.25
C TYR A 141 25.80 -23.29 -12.54
N GLY A 142 25.11 -22.43 -13.27
CA GLY A 142 24.03 -21.60 -12.73
C GLY A 142 22.92 -22.46 -12.16
N SER A 143 22.53 -23.50 -12.92
CA SER A 143 21.55 -24.50 -12.51
C SER A 143 21.97 -25.25 -11.24
N LEU A 144 23.25 -25.67 -11.14
CA LEU A 144 23.79 -26.29 -9.92
C LEU A 144 23.68 -25.36 -8.71
N ILE A 145 24.03 -24.09 -8.89
CA ILE A 145 24.00 -23.10 -7.80
C ILE A 145 22.57 -22.90 -7.29
N ARG A 146 21.60 -22.73 -8.20
CA ARG A 146 20.18 -22.60 -7.87
C ARG A 146 19.68 -23.81 -7.08
N LEU A 147 19.86 -25.01 -7.61
CA LEU A 147 19.32 -26.23 -7.01
C LEU A 147 19.94 -26.52 -5.63
N TYR A 148 21.27 -26.39 -5.52
CA TYR A 148 21.98 -26.79 -4.29
C TYR A 148 21.99 -25.70 -3.21
N TYR A 149 22.27 -24.45 -3.58
CA TYR A 149 22.45 -23.37 -2.60
C TYR A 149 21.19 -22.55 -2.34
N VAL A 150 20.32 -22.35 -3.33
CA VAL A 150 19.08 -21.58 -3.17
C VAL A 150 17.95 -22.49 -2.72
N GLU A 151 17.69 -23.57 -3.46
CA GLU A 151 16.60 -24.52 -3.16
C GLU A 151 16.95 -25.57 -2.11
N LYS A 152 18.21 -25.62 -1.67
CA LYS A 152 18.71 -26.55 -0.63
C LYS A 152 18.45 -28.02 -0.93
N ARG A 153 18.43 -28.40 -2.21
CA ARG A 153 18.28 -29.81 -2.62
C ARG A 153 19.51 -30.64 -2.23
N THR A 154 19.32 -31.95 -2.10
CA THR A 154 20.42 -32.89 -1.83
C THR A 154 21.34 -32.99 -3.05
N ALA A 155 22.60 -33.35 -2.83
CA ALA A 155 23.56 -33.57 -3.92
C ALA A 155 23.09 -34.61 -4.94
N GLU A 156 22.35 -35.64 -4.48
CA GLU A 156 21.77 -36.67 -5.34
C GLU A 156 20.65 -36.11 -6.22
N ALA A 157 19.74 -35.32 -5.65
CA ALA A 157 18.67 -34.68 -6.41
C ALA A 157 19.24 -33.71 -7.46
N CYS A 158 20.21 -32.87 -7.09
CA CYS A 158 20.85 -31.96 -8.04
C CYS A 158 21.56 -32.71 -9.18
N ALA A 159 22.28 -33.79 -8.86
CA ALA A 159 22.97 -34.58 -9.88
C ALA A 159 21.99 -35.22 -10.87
N MET A 160 20.86 -35.72 -10.36
CA MET A 160 19.80 -36.31 -11.17
C MET A 160 19.15 -35.27 -12.11
N GLU A 161 18.82 -34.10 -11.59
CA GLU A 161 18.15 -33.03 -12.34
C GLU A 161 19.05 -32.38 -13.40
N LEU A 162 20.36 -32.31 -13.13
CA LEU A 162 21.37 -31.90 -14.11
C LEU A 162 21.80 -33.04 -15.05
N CYS A 163 21.26 -34.25 -14.88
CA CYS A 163 21.65 -35.46 -15.61
C CYS A 163 23.17 -35.75 -15.57
N ILE A 164 23.82 -35.51 -14.44
CA ILE A 164 25.25 -35.76 -14.23
C ILE A 164 25.50 -36.85 -13.18
N SER A 165 26.68 -37.46 -13.23
CA SER A 165 27.09 -38.40 -12.19
C SER A 165 27.43 -37.69 -10.88
N ARG A 166 27.21 -38.37 -9.76
CA ARG A 166 27.54 -37.86 -8.41
C ARG A 166 29.00 -37.39 -8.27
N PRO A 167 30.02 -38.10 -8.81
CA PRO A 167 31.40 -37.60 -8.82
C PRO A 167 31.55 -36.29 -9.59
N THR A 168 30.87 -36.15 -10.73
CA THR A 168 30.88 -34.92 -11.53
C THR A 168 30.28 -33.76 -10.76
N PHE A 169 29.16 -33.98 -10.07
CA PHE A 169 28.56 -32.97 -9.18
C PHE A 169 29.56 -32.48 -8.13
N PHE A 170 30.24 -33.38 -7.42
CA PHE A 170 31.21 -32.98 -6.38
C PHE A 170 32.44 -32.26 -6.94
N ARG A 171 32.83 -32.54 -8.18
CA ARG A 171 33.88 -31.80 -8.88
C ARG A 171 33.42 -30.39 -9.29
N TRP A 172 32.20 -30.29 -9.83
CA TRP A 172 31.62 -29.04 -10.31
C TRP A 172 31.22 -28.09 -9.18
N LYS A 173 30.69 -28.60 -8.06
CA LYS A 173 30.23 -27.80 -6.93
C LYS A 173 31.24 -26.71 -6.48
N PRO A 174 32.53 -27.01 -6.18
CA PRO A 174 33.50 -25.99 -5.81
C PRO A 174 33.95 -25.10 -6.97
N GLN A 175 33.79 -25.53 -8.22
CA GLN A 175 34.10 -24.72 -9.41
C GLN A 175 33.01 -23.69 -9.67
N ALA A 176 31.74 -24.12 -9.68
CA ALA A 176 30.57 -23.27 -9.81
C ALA A 176 30.51 -22.22 -8.69
N ALA A 177 30.76 -22.61 -7.44
CA ALA A 177 30.80 -21.67 -6.32
C ALA A 177 31.88 -20.59 -6.50
N ARG A 178 33.08 -20.95 -6.97
CA ARG A 178 34.15 -19.98 -7.23
C ARG A 178 33.80 -19.03 -8.38
N LEU A 179 33.22 -19.56 -9.46
CA LEU A 179 32.79 -18.74 -10.59
C LEU A 179 31.73 -17.73 -10.17
N PHE A 180 30.72 -18.18 -9.42
CA PHE A 180 29.65 -17.31 -8.91
C PHE A 180 30.18 -16.16 -8.06
N LEU A 181 31.11 -16.45 -7.13
CA LEU A 181 31.74 -15.43 -6.30
C LEU A 181 32.53 -14.42 -7.13
N ARG A 182 33.28 -14.90 -8.13
CA ARG A 182 34.03 -14.04 -9.04
C ARG A 182 33.11 -13.09 -9.83
N ILE A 183 31.98 -13.59 -10.35
CA ILE A 183 31.01 -12.76 -11.06
C ILE A 183 30.40 -11.72 -10.11
N ARG A 184 30.08 -12.12 -8.87
CA ARG A 184 29.59 -11.21 -7.82
C ARG A 184 30.59 -10.12 -7.46
N GLU A 185 31.88 -10.42 -7.45
CA GLU A 185 32.93 -9.42 -7.25
C GLU A 185 32.97 -8.42 -8.41
N TRP A 186 32.91 -8.89 -9.65
CA TRP A 186 32.90 -8.03 -10.84
C TRP A 186 31.68 -7.11 -10.94
N GLN A 187 30.54 -7.51 -10.39
CA GLN A 187 29.33 -6.67 -10.36
C GLN A 187 29.37 -5.57 -9.27
N ARG A 188 30.34 -5.63 -8.35
CA ARG A 188 30.50 -4.64 -7.28
C ARG A 188 31.48 -3.52 -7.63
N ASP A 189 32.37 -3.76 -8.58
CA ASP A 189 33.32 -2.79 -9.14
C ASP A 189 32.68 -1.96 -10.27
#